data_AF-A0A948CVM6-F1
#
_entry.id   AF-A0A948CVM6-F1
#
_cell.length_a   1.000
_cell.length_b   1.000
_cell.length_c   1.000
_cell.angle_alpha   90.00
_cell.angle_beta   90.00
_cell.angle_gamma   90.00
#
_symmetry.space_group_name_H-M   'P 1'
#
loop_
_entity.id
_entity.type
_entity.pdbx_description
1 polymer ?
#
loop_
_entity_poly.entity_id
_entity_poly.type
_entity_poly.pdbx_seq_one_letter_code
_entity_poly.pdbx_strand_id
1 'polypeptide(L)'
;MSTEKIIKLFILGLAVIALSSCASLPAVIEPPQVIAPLPPAPVLRQDIVHIVAPGETLWRISKSYGVEIDEIMRANKLREKDKLEMGEKLLIPGALPASSVISLYPSKKWKYIIIHHSATDQGNALAFYNSHKLRGFTYGLGYHFVIDNGSSGKPDGYIEVSPRWLKQQNGAHCKAAGMNYKAIGICLVGNYSQDEVSSKQLSSLAYLVNILRNYYDIPLRNIIGHGQVQGAETECPGRRFPWSRFFNQLKASGN
;
A
#
# COMPACT_ATOMS: atom_id res chain seq x y z
N MET A 1 -6.70 97.77 7.96
CA MET A 1 -6.36 97.78 6.52
C MET A 1 -6.21 96.33 6.07
N SER A 2 -6.97 95.73 5.17
CA SER A 2 -8.12 96.17 4.37
C SER A 2 -9.08 94.98 4.19
N THR A 3 -10.34 95.34 4.02
CA THR A 3 -11.55 94.56 3.80
C THR A 3 -11.70 94.07 2.34
N GLU A 4 -12.71 93.21 2.13
CA GLU A 4 -13.42 92.88 0.87
C GLU A 4 -12.90 91.67 0.05
N LYS A 5 -13.69 90.81 -0.61
CA LYS A 5 -15.14 90.52 -0.74
C LYS A 5 -15.25 89.20 -1.57
N ILE A 6 -16.25 88.35 -1.25
CA ILE A 6 -17.25 87.70 -2.14
C ILE A 6 -16.71 87.03 -3.45
N ILE A 7 -16.97 85.75 -3.78
CA ILE A 7 -18.09 85.19 -4.61
C ILE A 7 -17.69 83.70 -4.82
N LYS A 8 -18.45 82.69 -4.34
CA LYS A 8 -19.46 81.89 -5.10
C LYS A 8 -18.81 81.20 -6.34
N LEU A 9 -18.91 79.90 -6.65
CA LEU A 9 -19.97 78.92 -6.43
C LEU A 9 -19.65 77.65 -7.27
N PHE A 10 -20.22 76.52 -6.84
CA PHE A 10 -20.78 75.42 -7.63
C PHE A 10 -19.97 74.15 -8.00
N ILE A 11 -20.62 73.04 -7.60
CA ILE A 11 -20.74 71.70 -8.20
C ILE A 11 -19.84 70.64 -7.57
N LEU A 12 -20.29 69.42 -7.26
CA LEU A 12 -21.58 68.75 -7.03
C LEU A 12 -21.15 67.30 -6.78
N GLY A 13 -21.56 66.68 -5.68
CA GLY A 13 -21.25 65.27 -5.45
C GLY A 13 -22.08 64.74 -4.30
N LEU A 14 -23.35 64.43 -4.60
CA LEU A 14 -24.33 63.84 -3.70
C LEU A 14 -23.77 62.60 -2.98
N ALA A 15 -23.66 62.67 -1.65
CA ALA A 15 -23.70 61.49 -0.81
C ALA A 15 -25.18 61.11 -0.60
N VAL A 16 -25.68 60.17 -1.42
CA VAL A 16 -26.98 59.53 -1.16
C VAL A 16 -26.78 58.57 0.01
N ILE A 17 -27.21 58.98 1.20
CA ILE A 17 -27.43 58.06 2.31
C ILE A 17 -28.72 57.31 2.01
N ALA A 18 -28.60 56.18 1.32
CA ALA A 18 -29.69 55.22 1.21
C ALA A 18 -29.73 54.41 2.53
N LEU A 19 -30.70 54.74 3.39
CA LEU A 19 -31.15 53.87 4.47
C LEU A 19 -31.68 52.57 3.83
N SER A 20 -30.81 51.57 3.71
CA SER A 20 -31.19 50.23 3.29
C SER A 20 -31.79 49.51 4.50
N SER A 21 -33.10 49.60 4.59
CA SER A 21 -33.94 48.78 5.46
C SER A 21 -33.60 47.29 5.26
N CYS A 22 -33.02 46.66 6.29
CA CYS A 22 -32.91 45.21 6.35
C CYS A 22 -34.28 44.63 6.70
N ALA A 23 -35.15 44.50 5.70
CA ALA A 23 -36.34 43.67 5.80
C ALA A 23 -35.94 42.22 5.47
N SER A 24 -35.63 41.45 6.50
CA SER A 24 -35.40 40.01 6.40
C SER A 24 -36.68 39.32 5.95
N LEU A 25 -36.68 38.71 4.76
CA LEU A 25 -37.75 37.80 4.36
C LEU A 25 -37.76 36.58 5.31
N PRO A 26 -38.94 36.05 5.70
CA PRO A 26 -38.99 34.82 6.47
C PRO A 26 -38.39 33.68 5.65
N ALA A 27 -37.45 32.96 6.25
CA ALA A 27 -36.91 31.73 5.69
C ALA A 27 -38.07 30.76 5.46
N VAL A 28 -38.34 30.42 4.20
CA VAL A 28 -39.20 29.29 3.86
C VAL A 28 -38.43 28.04 4.30
N ILE A 29 -38.85 27.45 5.41
CA ILE A 29 -38.29 26.18 5.89
C ILE A 29 -38.78 25.12 4.92
N GLU A 30 -37.95 24.75 3.95
CA GLU A 30 -38.22 23.57 3.14
C GLU A 30 -38.22 22.34 4.05
N PRO A 31 -39.18 21.42 3.87
CA PRO A 31 -39.21 20.18 4.64
C PRO A 31 -37.89 19.42 4.44
N PRO A 32 -37.40 18.71 5.47
CA PRO A 32 -36.14 17.97 5.38
C PRO A 32 -36.23 16.96 4.24
N GLN A 33 -35.38 17.14 3.22
CA GLN A 33 -35.19 16.18 2.16
C GLN A 33 -34.63 14.89 2.78
N VAL A 34 -35.42 13.82 2.78
CA VAL A 34 -34.94 12.50 3.17
C VAL A 34 -33.96 12.05 2.10
N ILE A 35 -32.67 12.26 2.32
CA ILE A 35 -31.60 11.75 1.44
C ILE A 35 -31.59 10.23 1.62
N ALA A 36 -32.27 9.51 0.72
CA ALA A 36 -32.10 8.07 0.62
C ALA A 36 -30.61 7.78 0.37
N PRO A 37 -30.00 6.81 1.06
CA PRO A 37 -28.61 6.45 0.81
C PRO A 37 -28.47 6.05 -0.67
N LEU A 38 -27.51 6.66 -1.36
CA LEU A 38 -27.17 6.29 -2.74
C LEU A 38 -26.92 4.77 -2.79
N PRO A 39 -27.41 4.07 -3.83
CA PRO A 39 -27.06 2.67 -4.02
C PRO A 39 -25.52 2.55 -4.08
N PRO A 40 -24.94 1.48 -3.51
CA PRO A 40 -23.50 1.28 -3.57
C PRO A 40 -23.05 1.28 -5.03
N ALA A 41 -21.94 1.98 -5.31
CA ALA A 41 -21.39 2.05 -6.65
C ALA A 41 -21.14 0.63 -7.21
N PRO A 42 -21.38 0.41 -8.52
CA PRO A 42 -21.11 -0.90 -9.14
C PRO A 42 -19.66 -1.30 -8.92
N VAL A 43 -19.45 -2.51 -8.40
CA VAL A 43 -18.09 -3.04 -8.24
C VAL A 43 -17.56 -3.40 -9.62
N LEU A 44 -16.50 -2.71 -10.05
CA LEU A 44 -15.86 -2.97 -11.34
C LEU A 44 -15.32 -4.41 -11.36
N ARG A 45 -15.80 -5.20 -12.32
CA ARG A 45 -15.30 -6.54 -12.63
C ARG A 45 -14.77 -6.55 -14.06
N GLN A 46 -13.62 -7.16 -14.25
CA GLN A 46 -13.01 -7.28 -15.57
C GLN A 46 -12.16 -8.54 -15.68
N ASP A 47 -12.04 -9.05 -16.89
CA ASP A 47 -11.11 -10.13 -17.17
C ASP A 47 -9.68 -9.59 -17.09
N ILE A 48 -8.80 -10.33 -16.41
CA ILE A 48 -7.39 -9.97 -16.27
C ILE A 48 -6.50 -11.15 -16.59
N VAL A 49 -5.26 -10.87 -17.00
CA VAL A 49 -4.20 -11.88 -17.07
C VAL A 49 -3.31 -11.74 -15.86
N HIS A 50 -3.34 -12.74 -14.99
CA HIS A 50 -2.50 -12.85 -13.81
C HIS A 50 -1.24 -13.66 -14.12
N ILE A 51 -0.07 -13.17 -13.69
CA ILE A 51 1.20 -13.90 -13.78
C ILE A 51 1.46 -14.56 -12.42
N VAL A 52 1.52 -15.90 -12.41
CA VAL A 52 1.69 -16.71 -11.22
C VAL A 52 3.04 -16.42 -10.56
N ALA A 53 3.01 -15.84 -9.36
CA ALA A 53 4.16 -15.57 -8.52
C ALA A 53 4.70 -16.86 -7.87
N PRO A 54 5.95 -16.85 -7.38
CA PRO A 54 6.54 -18.03 -6.77
C PRO A 54 5.71 -18.56 -5.59
N GLY A 55 5.27 -19.81 -5.67
CA GLY A 55 4.50 -20.48 -4.62
C GLY A 55 3.03 -20.05 -4.53
N GLU A 56 2.48 -19.38 -5.55
CA GLU A 56 1.03 -19.18 -5.65
C GLU A 56 0.27 -20.47 -5.90
N THR A 57 -1.00 -20.46 -5.50
CA THR A 57 -1.95 -21.56 -5.64
C THR A 57 -3.25 -21.01 -6.19
N LEU A 58 -4.03 -21.83 -6.90
CA LEU A 58 -5.35 -21.43 -7.39
C LEU A 58 -6.24 -20.91 -6.26
N TRP A 59 -6.16 -21.51 -5.07
CA TRP A 59 -6.90 -21.02 -3.89
C TRP A 59 -6.54 -19.58 -3.54
N ARG A 60 -5.26 -19.23 -3.46
CA ARG A 60 -4.84 -17.87 -3.09
C ARG A 60 -5.19 -16.86 -4.19
N ILE A 61 -5.06 -17.25 -5.46
CA ILE A 61 -5.44 -16.43 -6.61
C ILE A 61 -6.95 -16.19 -6.61
N SER A 62 -7.75 -17.24 -6.42
CA SER A 62 -9.20 -17.17 -6.26
C SER A 62 -9.60 -16.17 -5.19
N LYS A 63 -9.00 -16.26 -3.99
CA LYS A 63 -9.28 -15.31 -2.90
C LYS A 63 -8.82 -13.89 -3.18
N SER A 64 -7.69 -13.71 -3.87
CA SER A 64 -7.20 -12.39 -4.27
C SER A 64 -8.18 -11.65 -5.18
N TYR A 65 -8.85 -12.37 -6.09
CA TYR A 65 -9.70 -11.78 -7.12
C TYR A 65 -11.21 -11.96 -6.90
N GLY A 66 -11.61 -12.74 -5.89
CA GLY A 66 -13.02 -13.04 -5.63
C GLY A 66 -13.68 -13.86 -6.74
N VAL A 67 -12.94 -14.77 -7.36
CA VAL A 67 -13.40 -15.64 -8.46
C VAL A 67 -13.25 -17.09 -8.02
N GLU A 68 -14.23 -17.94 -8.31
CA GLU A 68 -14.20 -19.34 -7.87
C GLU A 68 -13.10 -20.13 -8.60
N ILE A 69 -12.49 -21.10 -7.90
CA ILE A 69 -11.37 -21.89 -8.44
C ILE A 69 -11.79 -22.58 -9.75
N ASP A 70 -12.98 -23.15 -9.79
CA ASP A 70 -13.49 -23.87 -10.97
C ASP A 70 -13.67 -22.95 -12.18
N GLU A 71 -14.00 -21.67 -11.97
CA GLU A 71 -14.11 -20.68 -13.05
C GLU A 71 -12.73 -20.38 -13.64
N ILE A 72 -11.72 -20.18 -12.78
CA ILE A 72 -10.33 -19.99 -13.21
C ILE A 72 -9.85 -21.22 -13.96
N MET A 73 -10.12 -22.42 -13.45
CA MET A 73 -9.69 -23.66 -14.10
C MET A 73 -10.34 -23.84 -15.48
N ARG A 74 -11.65 -23.61 -15.60
CA ARG A 74 -12.34 -23.67 -16.90
C ARG A 74 -11.78 -22.66 -17.90
N ALA A 75 -11.57 -21.41 -17.47
CA ALA A 75 -11.03 -20.35 -18.33
C ALA A 75 -9.62 -20.68 -18.85
N ASN A 76 -8.82 -21.42 -18.08
CA ASN A 76 -7.43 -21.76 -18.41
C ASN A 76 -7.23 -23.22 -18.85
N LYS A 77 -8.31 -23.99 -19.02
CA LYS A 77 -8.27 -25.42 -19.39
C LYS A 77 -7.41 -26.26 -18.42
N LEU A 78 -7.41 -25.90 -17.14
CA LEU A 78 -6.68 -26.61 -16.09
C LEU A 78 -7.54 -27.76 -15.54
N ARG A 79 -6.88 -28.85 -15.16
CA ARG A 79 -7.47 -29.98 -14.42
C ARG A 79 -7.02 -29.92 -12.97
N GLU A 80 -7.75 -30.57 -12.09
CA GLU A 80 -7.50 -30.55 -10.64
C GLU A 80 -6.08 -31.01 -10.25
N LYS A 81 -5.52 -31.94 -11.02
CA LYS A 81 -4.16 -32.45 -10.82
C LYS A 81 -3.06 -31.55 -11.35
N ASP A 82 -3.39 -30.56 -12.16
CA ASP A 82 -2.40 -29.69 -12.79
C ASP A 82 -1.84 -28.75 -11.73
N LYS A 83 -0.51 -28.67 -11.66
CA LYS A 83 0.18 -27.77 -10.74
C LYS A 83 0.43 -26.46 -11.46
N LEU A 84 0.16 -25.35 -10.81
CA LEU A 84 0.52 -24.04 -11.34
C LEU A 84 2.03 -23.89 -11.41
N GLU A 85 2.52 -23.41 -12.55
CA GLU A 85 3.92 -23.11 -12.74
C GLU A 85 4.18 -21.62 -12.48
N MET A 86 5.31 -21.35 -11.82
CA MET A 86 5.75 -19.98 -11.60
C MET A 86 6.00 -19.29 -12.96
N GLY A 87 5.41 -18.10 -13.16
CA GLY A 87 5.48 -17.35 -14.42
C GLY A 87 4.39 -17.70 -15.42
N GLU A 88 3.55 -18.70 -15.13
CA GLU A 88 2.38 -19.02 -15.94
C GLU A 88 1.41 -17.84 -16.00
N LYS A 89 0.79 -17.62 -17.16
CA LYS A 89 -0.25 -16.61 -17.37
C LYS A 89 -1.61 -17.26 -17.24
N LEU A 90 -2.40 -16.79 -16.28
CA LEU A 90 -3.77 -17.24 -16.05
C LEU A 90 -4.77 -16.14 -16.38
N LEU A 91 -5.75 -16.45 -17.21
CA LEU A 91 -6.95 -15.64 -17.39
C LEU A 91 -7.84 -15.77 -16.15
N ILE A 92 -8.11 -14.66 -15.47
CA ILE A 92 -9.03 -14.61 -14.34
C ILE A 92 -10.30 -13.87 -14.80
N PRO A 93 -11.40 -14.59 -15.06
CA PRO A 93 -12.61 -14.01 -15.60
C PRO A 93 -13.36 -13.21 -14.53
N GLY A 94 -13.92 -12.05 -14.88
CA GLY A 94 -14.78 -11.26 -13.98
C GLY A 94 -14.11 -10.84 -12.66
N ALA A 95 -12.79 -10.65 -12.67
CA ALA A 95 -12.00 -10.41 -11.48
C ALA A 95 -12.36 -9.07 -10.81
N LEU A 96 -12.43 -9.09 -9.48
CA LEU A 96 -12.38 -7.88 -8.67
C LEU A 96 -10.96 -7.29 -8.68
N PRO A 97 -10.79 -6.02 -8.27
CA PRO A 97 -9.48 -5.47 -7.99
C PRO A 97 -8.70 -6.39 -7.02
N ALA A 98 -7.43 -6.63 -7.35
CA ALA A 98 -6.61 -7.59 -6.61
C ALA A 98 -6.48 -7.19 -5.13
N SER A 99 -6.81 -8.12 -4.24
CA SER A 99 -6.64 -7.97 -2.79
C SER A 99 -5.50 -8.85 -2.27
N SER A 100 -4.77 -8.35 -1.28
CA SER A 100 -3.64 -9.09 -0.70
C SER A 100 -4.14 -10.13 0.30
N VAL A 101 -3.79 -11.40 0.07
CA VAL A 101 -4.17 -12.53 0.95
C VAL A 101 -2.97 -12.96 1.80
N ILE A 102 -3.01 -12.65 3.09
CA ILE A 102 -1.93 -12.92 4.05
C ILE A 102 -2.34 -14.06 4.99
N SER A 103 -1.69 -15.22 4.85
CA SER A 103 -1.86 -16.34 5.79
C SER A 103 -0.91 -16.20 6.98
N LEU A 104 -1.40 -16.44 8.19
CA LEU A 104 -0.61 -16.47 9.43
C LEU A 104 -0.39 -17.91 9.88
N TYR A 105 0.77 -18.18 10.45
CA TYR A 105 1.19 -19.52 10.83
C TYR A 105 1.72 -19.49 12.27
N PRO A 106 1.23 -20.35 13.18
CA PRO A 106 1.73 -20.37 14.55
C PRO A 106 3.24 -20.55 14.59
N SER A 107 3.94 -19.61 15.24
CA SER A 107 5.40 -19.65 15.36
C SER A 107 5.88 -18.76 16.51
N LYS A 108 6.85 -19.25 17.29
CA LYS A 108 7.55 -18.45 18.30
C LYS A 108 8.87 -17.87 17.78
N LYS A 109 9.25 -18.18 16.54
CA LYS A 109 10.54 -17.83 15.92
C LYS A 109 10.69 -16.33 15.69
N TRP A 110 9.60 -15.69 15.24
CA TRP A 110 9.64 -14.33 14.75
C TRP A 110 9.69 -13.35 15.93
N LYS A 111 10.73 -12.50 15.95
CA LYS A 111 10.99 -11.51 16.99
C LYS A 111 11.23 -10.11 16.44
N TYR A 112 11.52 -10.00 15.14
CA TYR A 112 11.83 -8.74 14.45
C TYR A 112 11.10 -8.67 13.11
N ILE A 113 10.90 -7.45 12.62
CA ILE A 113 10.53 -7.16 11.25
C ILE A 113 11.58 -6.22 10.68
N ILE A 114 12.22 -6.63 9.58
CA ILE A 114 13.20 -5.82 8.85
C ILE A 114 12.59 -5.32 7.55
N ILE A 115 12.56 -4.00 7.41
CA ILE A 115 12.06 -3.30 6.22
C ILE A 115 13.22 -3.08 5.25
N HIS A 116 12.98 -3.43 3.98
CA HIS A 116 13.91 -3.27 2.86
C HIS A 116 13.27 -2.47 1.74
N HIS A 117 14.12 -1.90 0.89
CA HIS A 117 13.74 -1.51 -0.47
C HIS A 117 14.43 -2.42 -1.48
N SER A 118 13.95 -2.44 -2.73
CA SER A 118 14.62 -3.22 -3.78
C SER A 118 15.82 -2.50 -4.39
N ALA A 119 15.93 -1.17 -4.21
CA ALA A 119 16.85 -0.30 -4.93
C ALA A 119 16.67 -0.39 -6.47
N THR A 120 15.45 -0.67 -6.92
CA THR A 120 15.07 -0.74 -8.33
C THR A 120 13.80 0.07 -8.56
N ASP A 121 13.66 0.67 -9.74
CA ASP A 121 12.46 1.45 -10.10
C ASP A 121 11.25 0.54 -10.34
N GLN A 122 11.52 -0.71 -10.70
CA GLN A 122 10.51 -1.72 -11.01
C GLN A 122 10.84 -3.06 -10.38
N GLY A 123 9.82 -3.90 -10.19
CA GLY A 123 10.00 -5.26 -9.70
C GLY A 123 8.71 -5.88 -9.18
N ASN A 124 8.79 -7.19 -8.94
CA ASN A 124 7.78 -8.00 -8.27
C ASN A 124 8.47 -9.26 -7.70
N ALA A 125 7.72 -10.10 -6.98
CA ALA A 125 8.23 -11.31 -6.34
C ALA A 125 8.85 -12.29 -7.34
N LEU A 126 8.28 -12.41 -8.55
CA LEU A 126 8.81 -13.29 -9.60
C LEU A 126 10.19 -12.83 -10.09
N ALA A 127 10.31 -11.55 -10.43
CA ALA A 127 11.58 -10.96 -10.89
C ALA A 127 12.66 -11.09 -9.81
N PHE A 128 12.32 -10.79 -8.55
CA PHE A 128 13.25 -10.91 -7.44
C PHE A 128 13.58 -12.37 -7.11
N TYR A 129 12.65 -13.31 -7.28
CA TYR A 129 12.94 -14.74 -7.14
C TYR A 129 14.00 -15.18 -8.14
N ASN A 130 13.82 -14.84 -9.42
CA ASN A 130 14.74 -15.19 -10.49
C ASN A 130 16.12 -14.54 -10.28
N SER A 131 16.16 -13.25 -9.96
CA SER A 131 17.40 -12.54 -9.64
C SER A 131 18.15 -13.17 -8.46
N HIS A 132 17.45 -13.50 -7.37
CA HIS A 132 18.08 -14.15 -6.22
C HIS A 132 18.58 -15.56 -6.54
N LYS A 133 17.86 -16.32 -7.38
CA LYS A 133 18.34 -17.64 -7.87
C LYS A 133 19.64 -17.52 -8.66
N LEU A 134 19.71 -16.56 -9.59
CA LEU A 134 20.93 -16.29 -10.36
C LEU A 134 22.11 -15.88 -9.47
N ARG A 135 21.82 -15.23 -8.35
CA ARG A 135 22.81 -14.84 -7.32
C ARG A 135 23.14 -15.96 -6.32
N GLY A 136 22.64 -17.19 -6.52
CA GLY A 136 22.95 -18.35 -5.70
C GLY A 136 22.12 -18.48 -4.41
N PHE A 137 21.01 -17.77 -4.27
CA PHE A 137 20.20 -17.87 -3.05
C PHE A 137 19.45 -19.21 -3.03
N THR A 138 19.70 -20.01 -2.00
CA THR A 138 18.92 -21.22 -1.72
C THR A 138 17.46 -20.84 -1.50
N TYR A 139 16.54 -21.54 -2.16
CA TYR A 139 15.08 -21.27 -2.16
C TYR A 139 14.61 -19.96 -2.82
N GLY A 140 15.47 -19.23 -3.54
CA GLY A 140 15.08 -18.09 -4.39
C GLY A 140 14.84 -16.79 -3.62
N LEU A 141 13.65 -16.16 -3.78
CA LEU A 141 13.31 -14.83 -3.24
C LEU A 141 13.71 -14.66 -1.77
N GLY A 142 14.66 -13.78 -1.44
CA GLY A 142 15.25 -13.65 -0.09
C GLY A 142 14.32 -13.10 1.00
N TYR A 143 13.25 -12.40 0.62
CA TYR A 143 12.28 -11.78 1.51
C TYR A 143 11.10 -12.70 1.82
N HIS A 144 10.40 -12.43 2.91
CA HIS A 144 9.15 -13.12 3.24
C HIS A 144 7.96 -12.50 2.50
N PHE A 145 8.00 -11.18 2.31
CA PHE A 145 6.99 -10.41 1.59
C PHE A 145 7.64 -9.39 0.66
N VAL A 146 6.94 -9.09 -0.44
CA VAL A 146 7.25 -7.99 -1.37
C VAL A 146 6.02 -7.10 -1.48
N ILE A 147 6.21 -5.77 -1.48
CA ILE A 147 5.14 -4.80 -1.69
C ILE A 147 5.38 -4.08 -3.01
N ASP A 148 4.54 -4.35 -4.00
CA ASP A 148 4.62 -3.78 -5.34
C ASP A 148 4.40 -2.26 -5.33
N ASN A 149 5.00 -1.58 -6.31
CA ASN A 149 4.80 -0.15 -6.58
C ASN A 149 3.93 0.13 -7.83
N GLY A 150 3.30 -0.91 -8.40
CA GLY A 150 2.50 -0.77 -9.62
C GLY A 150 3.25 -1.00 -10.93
N SER A 151 4.57 -1.19 -10.91
CA SER A 151 5.38 -1.22 -12.14
C SER A 151 5.29 -2.52 -12.93
N SER A 152 4.94 -3.63 -12.29
CA SER A 152 5.21 -4.97 -12.83
C SER A 152 4.01 -5.91 -12.72
N GLY A 153 2.85 -5.39 -13.10
CA GLY A 153 1.60 -6.14 -13.34
C GLY A 153 0.64 -6.19 -12.16
N LYS A 154 1.14 -6.05 -10.92
CA LYS A 154 0.29 -5.94 -9.73
C LYS A 154 0.14 -4.47 -9.32
N PRO A 155 -0.99 -4.07 -8.71
CA PRO A 155 -1.23 -2.67 -8.38
C PRO A 155 -0.29 -2.18 -7.27
N ASP A 156 -0.06 -0.86 -7.24
CA ASP A 156 0.69 -0.18 -6.19
C ASP A 156 0.13 -0.50 -4.79
N GLY A 157 1.00 -0.99 -3.90
CA GLY A 157 0.67 -1.44 -2.56
C GLY A 157 0.30 -2.92 -2.44
N TYR A 158 0.18 -3.67 -3.54
CA TYR A 158 -0.11 -5.10 -3.45
C TYR A 158 0.98 -5.86 -2.69
N ILE A 159 0.60 -6.74 -1.77
CA ILE A 159 1.52 -7.53 -0.94
C ILE A 159 1.61 -8.95 -1.51
N GLU A 160 2.76 -9.29 -2.07
CA GLU A 160 3.09 -10.64 -2.50
C GLU A 160 3.71 -11.45 -1.36
N VAL A 161 3.20 -12.68 -1.17
CA VAL A 161 3.70 -13.64 -0.19
C VAL A 161 4.70 -14.59 -0.85
N SER A 162 5.92 -14.66 -0.30
CA SER A 162 6.96 -15.51 -0.86
C SER A 162 6.85 -16.98 -0.42
N PRO A 163 7.48 -17.92 -1.15
CA PRO A 163 7.58 -19.32 -0.71
C PRO A 163 8.25 -19.48 0.65
N ARG A 164 9.14 -18.56 1.05
CA ARG A 164 9.78 -18.62 2.38
C ARG A 164 8.77 -18.41 3.48
N TRP A 165 7.83 -17.48 3.30
CA TRP A 165 6.75 -17.30 4.27
C TRP A 165 5.83 -18.51 4.30
N LEU A 166 5.38 -19.00 3.15
CA LEU A 166 4.48 -20.16 3.09
C LEU A 166 5.08 -21.42 3.74
N LYS A 167 6.40 -21.59 3.64
CA LYS A 167 7.14 -22.72 4.22
C LYS A 167 7.79 -22.40 5.58
N GLN A 168 7.53 -21.21 6.14
CA GLN A 168 8.12 -20.71 7.40
C GLN A 168 9.66 -20.83 7.47
N GLN A 169 10.33 -20.66 6.33
CA GLN A 169 11.77 -20.79 6.18
C GLN A 169 12.53 -19.61 6.80
N ASN A 170 13.85 -19.75 6.99
CA ASN A 170 14.71 -18.62 7.33
C ASN A 170 14.76 -17.63 6.15
N GLY A 171 14.92 -16.34 6.49
CA GLY A 171 15.16 -15.30 5.52
C GLY A 171 16.53 -15.45 4.83
N ALA A 172 16.70 -14.74 3.72
CA ALA A 172 18.01 -14.54 3.10
C ALA A 172 18.19 -13.05 2.76
N HIS A 173 17.81 -12.18 3.69
CA HIS A 173 17.73 -10.73 3.48
C HIS A 173 18.61 -9.91 4.43
N CYS A 174 19.00 -10.46 5.59
CA CYS A 174 19.87 -9.77 6.56
C CYS A 174 20.66 -10.78 7.40
N LYS A 175 21.96 -10.94 7.09
CA LYS A 175 22.87 -11.80 7.87
C LYS A 175 23.32 -11.15 9.18
N ALA A 176 23.43 -9.82 9.18
CA ALA A 176 23.83 -9.01 10.33
C ALA A 176 22.98 -9.36 11.57
N ALA A 177 23.63 -9.44 12.73
CA ALA A 177 23.03 -9.83 14.02
C ALA A 177 22.16 -11.11 13.99
N GLY A 178 22.38 -12.01 13.02
CA GLY A 178 21.62 -13.24 12.84
C GLY A 178 20.16 -13.04 12.43
N MET A 179 19.79 -11.90 11.84
CA MET A 179 18.38 -11.54 11.58
C MET A 179 17.62 -12.53 10.69
N ASN A 180 18.27 -13.19 9.74
CA ASN A 180 17.65 -14.23 8.90
C ASN A 180 16.94 -15.35 9.69
N TYR A 181 17.34 -15.63 10.93
CA TYR A 181 16.78 -16.70 11.75
C TYR A 181 15.63 -16.27 12.66
N LYS A 182 15.46 -14.95 12.89
CA LYS A 182 14.53 -14.40 13.88
C LYS A 182 13.67 -13.24 13.36
N ALA A 183 13.90 -12.79 12.13
CA ALA A 183 13.23 -11.63 11.57
C ALA A 183 12.45 -11.95 10.31
N ILE A 184 11.27 -11.34 10.19
CA ILE A 184 10.48 -11.30 8.98
C ILE A 184 11.04 -10.18 8.10
N GLY A 185 11.15 -10.43 6.80
CA GLY A 185 11.75 -9.49 5.84
C GLY A 185 10.70 -9.04 4.86
N ILE A 186 10.46 -7.73 4.81
CA ILE A 186 9.48 -7.09 3.92
C ILE A 186 10.24 -6.16 2.98
N CYS A 187 10.14 -6.37 1.68
CA CYS A 187 10.79 -5.53 0.67
C CYS A 187 9.76 -4.69 -0.07
N LEU A 188 9.92 -3.38 -0.09
CA LEU A 188 9.15 -2.50 -0.95
C LEU A 188 9.88 -2.35 -2.29
N VAL A 189 9.16 -2.44 -3.41
CA VAL A 189 9.71 -2.19 -4.74
C VAL A 189 9.95 -0.68 -4.89
N GLY A 190 11.19 -0.26 -5.07
CA GLY A 190 11.55 1.16 -5.21
C GLY A 190 12.99 1.47 -4.75
N ASN A 191 13.45 2.69 -5.09
CA ASN A 191 14.73 3.24 -4.64
C ASN A 191 14.53 4.45 -3.70
N TYR A 192 14.15 4.20 -2.45
CA TYR A 192 13.92 5.28 -1.47
C TYR A 192 15.19 5.90 -0.86
N SER A 193 16.33 5.68 -1.49
CA SER A 193 17.47 6.59 -1.35
C SER A 193 17.21 7.89 -2.12
N GLN A 194 16.51 7.80 -3.25
CA GLN A 194 16.25 8.91 -4.16
C GLN A 194 14.76 9.31 -4.18
N ASP A 195 13.87 8.33 -4.17
CA ASP A 195 12.43 8.53 -4.35
C ASP A 195 11.65 8.51 -3.04
N GLU A 196 10.37 8.85 -3.12
CA GLU A 196 9.44 8.74 -2.01
C GLU A 196 8.66 7.41 -2.07
N VAL A 197 8.35 6.86 -0.90
CA VAL A 197 7.44 5.71 -0.79
C VAL A 197 6.02 6.18 -1.10
N SER A 198 5.31 5.47 -1.98
CA SER A 198 3.91 5.79 -2.30
C SER A 198 3.03 5.66 -1.06
N SER A 199 1.94 6.43 -0.99
CA SER A 199 0.99 6.31 0.12
C SER A 199 0.35 4.91 0.19
N LYS A 200 0.18 4.22 -0.95
CA LYS A 200 -0.40 2.86 -0.98
C LYS A 200 0.59 1.81 -0.46
N GLN A 201 1.87 1.90 -0.85
CA GLN A 201 2.91 1.05 -0.29
C GLN A 201 3.07 1.27 1.22
N LEU A 202 3.06 2.53 1.66
CA LEU A 202 3.20 2.85 3.08
C LEU A 202 2.04 2.31 3.91
N SER A 203 0.80 2.49 3.44
CA SER A 203 -0.40 1.95 4.09
C SER A 203 -0.39 0.42 4.11
N SER A 204 0.03 -0.22 3.03
CA SER A 204 0.10 -1.68 2.95
C SER A 204 1.19 -2.26 3.84
N LEU A 205 2.34 -1.56 3.95
CA LEU A 205 3.38 -1.88 4.90
C LEU A 205 2.86 -1.76 6.34
N ALA A 206 2.18 -0.66 6.68
CA ALA A 206 1.62 -0.47 8.01
C ALA A 206 0.60 -1.56 8.36
N TYR A 207 -0.30 -1.88 7.44
CA TYR A 207 -1.27 -2.97 7.57
C TYR A 207 -0.58 -4.32 7.82
N LEU A 208 0.36 -4.71 6.95
CA LEU A 208 1.08 -5.97 7.06
C LEU A 208 1.87 -6.06 8.37
N VAL A 209 2.58 -5.00 8.72
CA VAL A 209 3.37 -4.95 9.95
C VAL A 209 2.48 -5.05 11.18
N ASN A 210 1.32 -4.38 11.21
CA ASN A 210 0.38 -4.49 12.33
C ASN A 210 -0.19 -5.90 12.49
N ILE A 211 -0.59 -6.55 11.40
CA ILE A 211 -1.06 -7.94 11.46
C ILE A 211 0.02 -8.87 12.00
N LEU A 212 1.24 -8.80 11.43
CA LEU A 212 2.33 -9.68 11.82
C LEU A 212 2.75 -9.42 13.27
N ARG A 213 2.95 -8.16 13.65
CA ARG A 213 3.44 -7.85 15.00
C ARG A 213 2.44 -8.22 16.09
N ASN A 214 1.14 -8.08 15.83
CA ASN A 214 0.11 -8.41 16.80
C ASN A 214 -0.02 -9.93 16.96
N TYR A 215 0.10 -10.68 15.86
CA TYR A 215 0.02 -12.15 15.91
C TYR A 215 1.25 -12.80 16.55
N TYR A 216 2.45 -12.24 16.36
CA TYR A 216 3.72 -12.80 16.86
C TYR A 216 4.30 -12.07 18.08
N ASP A 217 3.55 -11.16 18.69
CA ASP A 217 3.96 -10.32 19.84
C ASP A 217 5.27 -9.55 19.61
N ILE A 218 5.44 -8.97 18.41
CA ILE A 218 6.63 -8.21 18.06
C ILE A 218 6.48 -6.75 18.55
N PRO A 219 7.34 -6.27 19.47
CA PRO A 219 7.24 -4.90 19.97
C PRO A 219 7.66 -3.90 18.90
N LEU A 220 7.12 -2.67 18.96
CA LEU A 220 7.44 -1.62 17.97
C LEU A 220 8.95 -1.36 17.81
N ARG A 221 9.71 -1.45 18.91
CA ARG A 221 11.18 -1.30 18.90
C ARG A 221 11.93 -2.35 18.05
N ASN A 222 11.27 -3.45 17.70
CA ASN A 222 11.82 -4.52 16.87
C ASN A 222 11.39 -4.43 15.39
N ILE A 223 10.78 -3.30 14.99
CA ILE A 223 10.44 -2.96 13.62
C ILE A 223 11.46 -1.94 13.15
N ILE A 224 12.42 -2.38 12.33
CA ILE A 224 13.58 -1.56 11.95
C ILE A 224 13.91 -1.74 10.47
N GLY A 225 14.68 -0.80 9.91
CA GLY A 225 15.25 -0.90 8.57
C GLY A 225 16.49 -1.77 8.57
N HIS A 226 16.87 -2.29 7.40
CA HIS A 226 18.08 -3.11 7.27
C HIS A 226 19.35 -2.39 7.79
N GLY A 227 19.54 -1.12 7.43
CA GLY A 227 20.67 -0.28 7.85
C GLY A 227 20.67 0.09 9.33
N GLN A 228 19.57 -0.17 10.05
CA GLN A 228 19.50 0.00 11.51
C GLN A 228 19.89 -1.28 12.27
N VAL A 229 20.13 -2.39 11.58
CA VAL A 229 20.58 -3.64 12.20
C VAL A 229 22.06 -3.51 12.56
N GLN A 230 22.42 -3.87 13.79
CA GLN A 230 23.83 -3.89 14.23
C GLN A 230 24.68 -4.77 13.32
N GLY A 231 25.76 -4.19 12.77
CA GLY A 231 26.67 -4.86 11.84
C GLY A 231 26.16 -4.93 10.39
N ALA A 232 25.08 -4.24 10.04
CA ALA A 232 24.67 -4.06 8.66
C ALA A 232 25.35 -2.81 8.07
N GLU A 233 25.97 -2.96 6.90
CA GLU A 233 26.63 -1.88 6.16
C GLU A 233 25.80 -1.55 4.92
N THR A 234 24.67 -0.86 5.11
CA THR A 234 23.75 -0.53 4.02
C THR A 234 22.88 0.67 4.36
N GLU A 235 22.51 1.48 3.36
CA GLU A 235 21.52 2.55 3.52
C GLU A 235 20.06 2.02 3.49
N CYS A 236 19.86 0.76 3.09
CA CYS A 236 18.54 0.14 2.96
C CYS A 236 17.70 0.28 4.26
N PRO A 237 16.43 0.70 4.23
CA PRO A 237 15.52 0.84 3.08
C PRO A 237 15.61 2.19 2.34
N GLY A 238 16.70 2.93 2.52
CA GLY A 238 16.99 4.20 1.85
C GLY A 238 16.80 5.40 2.78
N ARG A 239 17.64 6.43 2.62
CA ARG A 239 17.64 7.62 3.48
C ARG A 239 16.35 8.44 3.46
N ARG A 240 15.52 8.33 2.41
CA ARG A 240 14.23 9.02 2.29
C ARG A 240 13.05 8.18 2.77
N PHE A 241 13.29 6.98 3.32
CA PHE A 241 12.21 6.16 3.87
C PHE A 241 11.45 6.94 4.97
N PRO A 242 10.12 7.08 4.89
CA PRO A 242 9.38 8.03 5.71
C PRO A 242 9.01 7.45 7.10
N TRP A 243 10.01 7.21 7.95
CA TRP A 243 9.88 6.57 9.26
C TRP A 243 8.78 7.20 10.15
N SER A 244 8.72 8.53 10.23
CA SER A 244 7.71 9.22 11.05
C SER A 244 6.29 8.93 10.55
N ARG A 245 6.04 9.07 9.24
CA ARG A 245 4.73 8.77 8.64
C ARG A 245 4.36 7.30 8.82
N PHE A 246 5.32 6.40 8.63
CA PHE A 246 5.12 4.96 8.82
C PHE A 246 4.67 4.63 10.25
N PHE A 247 5.42 5.09 11.26
CA PHE A 247 5.07 4.81 12.66
C PHE A 247 3.78 5.50 13.10
N ASN A 248 3.42 6.65 12.52
CA ASN A 248 2.13 7.28 12.76
C ASN A 248 0.97 6.40 12.25
N GLN A 249 1.10 5.81 11.06
CA GLN A 249 0.08 4.88 10.54
C GLN A 249 -0.03 3.60 11.39
N LEU A 250 1.09 3.07 11.89
CA LEU A 250 1.07 1.90 12.78
C LEU A 250 0.26 2.16 14.05
N LYS A 251 0.43 3.34 14.66
CA LYS A 251 -0.29 3.75 15.88
C LYS A 251 -1.76 4.03 15.61
N ALA A 252 -2.09 4.67 14.49
CA ALA A 252 -3.47 5.01 14.14
C ALA A 252 -4.35 3.77 13.90
N SER A 253 -3.76 2.67 13.44
CA SER A 253 -4.48 1.42 13.17
C SER A 253 -4.50 0.46 14.38
N GLY A 254 -3.97 0.89 15.53
CA GLY A 254 -3.83 0.09 16.75
C GLY A 254 -4.84 0.42 17.85
N ASN A 255 -5.83 1.28 17.56
CA ASN A 255 -6.97 1.60 18.43
C ASN A 255 -8.24 0.95 17.88
#